data_AF-A0A4Y2VW69-F1
#
_entry.id   AF-A0A4Y2VW69-F1
#
_cell.length_a   1.000
_cell.length_b   1.000
_cell.length_c   1.000
_cell.angle_alpha   90.00
_cell.angle_beta   90.00
_cell.angle_gamma   90.00
#
_symmetry.space_group_name_H-M   'P 1'
#
loop_
_entity.id
_entity.type
_entity.pdbx_description
1 polymer ?
#
loop_
_entity_poly.entity_id
_entity_poly.type
_entity_poly.pdbx_seq_one_letter_code
_entity_poly.pdbx_strand_id
1 'polypeptide(L)'
;MKLLKSSFSIIKHHAGATDAAKNKEKTYSSYNKTTRQQNSGLILNYNSIFSCEGLAILLAISQFCNDLTDYIILTDSLSVLKSLENIKNKSPRMTSFIQQKLALFQNVIKSLELVWIPRHVGIPENEQADSLTREVHTSQALKCIPPEDIYKYIKKETTGKNCKEWKLCKYFTHLESINLFITAIHLTQNGRSLLLRFRTGIFPTKEKHPKYGLNTSPNCPSYVEYVLVENVELILFHCKEFSQF
;
A
#
# COMPACT_ATOMS: atom_id res chain seq x y z
N MET A 1 13.60 -20.01 -3.86
CA MET A 1 14.32 -18.75 -3.56
C MET A 1 14.98 -18.94 -2.20
N LYS A 2 16.28 -19.22 -2.15
CA LYS A 2 17.02 -19.34 -0.88
C LYS A 2 17.34 -17.92 -0.43
N LEU A 3 16.69 -17.45 0.62
CA LEU A 3 17.13 -16.29 1.39
C LEU A 3 17.86 -16.87 2.58
N LEU A 4 19.19 -16.81 2.64
CA LEU A 4 19.93 -17.02 3.89
C LEU A 4 21.41 -16.63 3.79
N LYS A 5 21.80 -15.86 4.82
CA LYS A 5 23.10 -15.74 5.50
C LYS A 5 24.25 -15.01 4.79
N SER A 6 24.45 -13.80 5.32
CA SER A 6 25.74 -13.22 5.74
C SER A 6 26.96 -14.12 5.50
N SER A 7 27.91 -13.59 4.74
CA SER A 7 29.17 -14.19 4.29
C SER A 7 29.07 -15.13 3.08
N PHE A 8 28.54 -14.64 1.97
CA PHE A 8 28.94 -15.15 0.65
C PHE A 8 29.93 -14.19 0.03
N SER A 9 31.08 -14.73 -0.38
CA SER A 9 32.07 -14.04 -1.19
C SER A 9 31.43 -13.62 -2.52
N ILE A 10 31.00 -12.35 -2.59
CA ILE A 10 30.47 -11.62 -3.77
C ILE A 10 31.40 -11.73 -5.00
N ILE A 11 32.60 -12.27 -4.81
CA ILE A 11 33.75 -12.29 -5.73
C ILE A 11 33.55 -13.17 -6.97
N LYS A 12 32.56 -14.08 -7.01
CA LYS A 12 32.37 -15.03 -8.14
C LYS A 12 31.13 -14.81 -9.01
N HIS A 13 30.31 -13.79 -8.74
CA HIS A 13 29.03 -13.59 -9.42
C HIS A 13 29.02 -12.31 -10.25
N HIS A 14 28.32 -12.33 -11.39
CA HIS A 14 27.98 -11.12 -12.12
C HIS A 14 26.99 -10.30 -11.27
N ALA A 15 27.49 -9.27 -10.62
CA ALA A 15 26.73 -8.50 -9.64
C ALA A 15 26.11 -7.25 -10.26
N GLY A 16 24.84 -7.00 -9.92
CA GLY A 16 24.16 -5.73 -10.13
C GLY A 16 23.52 -5.22 -8.85
N ALA A 17 23.21 -3.94 -8.81
CA ALA A 17 22.47 -3.31 -7.72
C ALA A 17 21.33 -2.46 -8.27
N THR A 18 20.29 -2.30 -7.47
CA THR A 18 19.09 -1.55 -7.84
C THR A 18 18.72 -0.57 -6.75
N ASP A 19 18.19 0.58 -7.15
CA ASP A 19 17.61 1.54 -6.21
C ASP A 19 16.42 2.26 -6.84
N ALA A 20 15.58 2.81 -5.98
CA ALA A 20 14.51 3.71 -6.35
C ALA A 20 14.35 4.82 -5.30
N ALA A 21 14.08 6.03 -5.80
CA ALA A 21 13.90 7.19 -4.94
C ALA A 21 12.60 7.91 -5.25
N LYS A 22 12.12 8.61 -4.23
CA LYS A 22 10.98 9.51 -4.32
C LYS A 22 11.47 10.93 -4.08
N ASN A 23 11.89 11.59 -5.17
CA ASN A 23 12.29 13.00 -5.17
C ASN A 23 11.10 13.87 -5.60
N LYS A 24 11.33 14.95 -6.36
CA LYS A 24 10.25 15.68 -7.07
C LYS A 24 9.47 14.75 -7.99
N GLU A 25 10.20 13.84 -8.62
CA GLU A 25 9.67 12.74 -9.40
C GLU A 25 10.13 11.41 -8.82
N LYS A 26 9.45 10.32 -9.20
CA LYS A 26 9.85 8.97 -8.82
C LYS A 26 10.85 8.44 -9.82
N THR A 27 12.00 8.01 -9.30
CA THR A 27 13.13 7.51 -10.07
C THR A 27 13.41 6.06 -9.73
N TYR A 28 13.95 5.34 -10.71
CA TYR A 28 14.46 3.98 -10.54
C TYR A 28 15.78 3.85 -11.31
N SER A 29 16.69 3.03 -10.81
CA SER A 29 17.99 2.82 -11.42
C SER A 29 18.49 1.38 -11.22
N SER A 30 19.39 0.97 -12.10
CA SER A 30 20.17 -0.23 -11.92
C SER A 30 21.60 -0.03 -12.40
N TYR A 31 22.52 -0.62 -11.64
CA TYR A 31 23.93 -0.63 -11.93
C TYR A 31 24.41 -2.07 -12.10
N ASN A 32 25.05 -2.39 -13.23
CA ASN A 32 25.73 -3.66 -13.43
C ASN A 32 27.23 -3.47 -13.23
N LYS A 33 27.79 -4.07 -12.17
CA LYS A 33 29.22 -3.96 -11.84
C LYS A 33 30.09 -4.57 -12.92
N THR A 34 29.66 -5.70 -13.48
CA THR A 34 30.48 -6.49 -14.40
C THR A 34 30.66 -5.78 -15.73
N THR A 35 29.57 -5.29 -16.31
CA THR A 35 29.59 -4.59 -17.60
C THR A 35 29.80 -3.08 -17.45
N ARG A 36 29.79 -2.57 -16.21
CA ARG A 36 29.78 -1.14 -15.86
C ARG A 36 28.59 -0.37 -16.47
N GLN A 37 27.53 -1.07 -16.89
CA GLN A 37 26.33 -0.43 -17.43
C GLN A 37 25.52 0.25 -16.32
N GLN A 38 25.02 1.43 -16.63
CA GLN A 38 24.24 2.28 -15.75
C GLN A 38 22.96 2.66 -16.48
N ASN A 39 21.82 2.25 -15.94
CA ASN A 39 20.52 2.64 -16.49
C ASN A 39 19.70 3.29 -15.39
N SER A 40 18.98 4.34 -15.73
CA SER A 40 18.06 5.01 -14.83
C SER A 40 16.91 5.60 -15.61
N GLY A 41 15.81 5.88 -14.91
CA GLY A 41 14.62 6.42 -15.53
C GLY A 41 13.66 7.04 -14.53
N LEU A 42 12.70 7.76 -15.09
CA LEU A 42 11.60 8.36 -14.36
C LEU A 42 10.35 7.54 -14.56
N ILE A 43 9.49 7.54 -13.56
CA ILE A 43 8.15 6.99 -13.64
C ILE A 43 7.13 8.00 -13.10
N LEU A 44 5.93 7.99 -13.66
CA LEU A 44 4.87 8.91 -13.27
C LEU A 44 4.62 8.86 -11.76
N ASN A 45 4.44 10.04 -11.15
CA ASN A 45 4.27 10.23 -9.71
C ASN A 45 3.04 9.51 -9.12
N TYR A 46 2.14 8.99 -9.94
CA TYR A 46 1.02 8.15 -9.53
C TYR A 46 1.46 6.76 -9.04
N ASN A 47 2.61 6.26 -9.50
CA ASN A 47 3.13 4.94 -9.13
C ASN A 47 3.59 4.88 -7.68
N SER A 48 3.52 3.73 -7.01
CA SER A 48 4.07 3.58 -5.67
C SER A 48 5.59 3.41 -5.69
N ILE A 49 6.26 3.62 -4.55
CA ILE A 49 7.70 3.35 -4.44
C ILE A 49 7.99 1.88 -4.72
N PHE A 50 7.11 0.97 -4.28
CA PHE A 50 7.15 -0.45 -4.58
C PHE A 50 7.23 -0.75 -6.09
N SER A 51 6.45 -0.03 -6.90
CA SER A 51 6.50 -0.20 -8.36
C SER A 51 7.80 0.33 -8.97
N CYS A 52 8.38 1.37 -8.38
CA CYS A 52 9.68 1.92 -8.82
C CYS A 52 10.81 0.93 -8.51
N GLU A 53 10.84 0.39 -7.29
CA GLU A 53 11.79 -0.64 -6.86
C GLU A 53 11.66 -1.92 -7.71
N GLY A 54 10.42 -2.31 -8.04
CA GLY A 54 10.16 -3.42 -8.95
C GLY A 54 10.69 -3.18 -10.37
N LEU A 55 10.56 -1.97 -10.90
CA LEU A 55 11.14 -1.59 -12.19
C LEU A 55 12.67 -1.55 -12.16
N ALA A 56 13.26 -1.11 -11.06
CA ALA A 56 14.71 -1.15 -10.85
C ALA A 56 15.24 -2.60 -10.99
N ILE A 57 14.54 -3.57 -10.38
CA ILE A 57 14.85 -5.01 -10.51
C ILE A 57 14.68 -5.49 -11.96
N LEU A 58 13.57 -5.14 -12.63
CA LEU A 58 13.37 -5.49 -14.03
C LEU A 58 14.47 -4.93 -14.94
N LEU A 59 14.93 -3.71 -14.66
CA LEU A 59 16.00 -3.05 -15.38
C LEU A 59 17.33 -3.77 -15.17
N ALA A 60 17.67 -4.14 -13.93
CA ALA A 60 18.87 -4.93 -13.64
C ALA A 60 18.87 -6.28 -14.37
N ILE A 61 17.76 -7.01 -14.34
CA ILE A 61 17.65 -8.29 -15.07
C ILE A 61 17.89 -8.09 -16.56
N SER A 62 17.43 -6.97 -17.14
CA SER A 62 17.62 -6.68 -18.57
C SER A 62 19.05 -6.29 -18.96
N GLN A 63 19.91 -5.93 -17.99
CA GLN A 63 21.32 -5.57 -18.22
C GLN A 63 22.26 -6.78 -18.19
N PHE A 64 21.77 -7.96 -17.84
CA PHE A 64 22.58 -9.17 -17.77
C PHE A 64 22.70 -9.83 -19.13
N CYS A 65 23.84 -10.51 -19.34
CA CYS A 65 24.12 -11.23 -20.57
C CYS A 65 23.52 -12.65 -20.47
N ASN A 66 22.95 -13.15 -21.55
CA ASN A 66 22.38 -14.51 -21.58
C ASN A 66 23.48 -15.55 -21.80
N ASP A 67 24.40 -15.68 -20.84
CA ASP A 67 25.67 -16.39 -21.00
C ASP A 67 25.84 -17.59 -20.04
N LEU A 68 24.76 -18.13 -19.49
CA LEU A 68 24.78 -19.30 -18.58
C LEU A 68 25.71 -19.12 -17.36
N THR A 69 25.85 -17.87 -16.87
CA THR A 69 26.62 -17.56 -15.65
C THR A 69 25.71 -17.40 -14.42
N ASP A 70 26.34 -17.20 -13.26
CA ASP A 70 25.67 -16.97 -11.99
C ASP A 70 25.57 -15.45 -11.69
N TYR A 71 24.34 -14.97 -11.49
CA TYR A 71 24.01 -13.55 -11.30
C TYR A 71 23.53 -13.24 -9.88
N ILE A 72 23.86 -12.04 -9.39
CA ILE A 72 23.34 -11.51 -8.12
C ILE A 72 22.78 -10.10 -8.36
N ILE A 73 21.57 -9.82 -7.86
CA ILE A 73 21.02 -8.47 -7.77
C ILE A 73 20.89 -8.08 -6.30
N LEU A 74 21.56 -7.00 -5.94
CA LEU A 74 21.42 -6.35 -4.65
C LEU A 74 20.26 -5.36 -4.68
N THR A 75 19.36 -5.42 -3.71
CA THR A 75 18.24 -4.48 -3.59
C THR A 75 17.94 -4.16 -2.13
N ASP A 76 17.60 -2.92 -1.82
CA ASP A 76 17.15 -2.51 -0.49
C ASP A 76 15.64 -2.70 -0.26
N SER A 77 14.90 -3.06 -1.33
CA SER A 77 13.46 -3.27 -1.28
C SER A 77 13.06 -4.61 -0.65
N LEU A 78 12.99 -4.64 0.68
CA LEU A 78 12.46 -5.80 1.40
C LEU A 78 11.00 -6.07 1.02
N SER A 79 10.22 -5.05 0.68
CA SER A 79 8.82 -5.21 0.29
C SER A 79 8.66 -5.97 -1.02
N VAL A 80 9.49 -5.71 -2.03
CA VAL A 80 9.41 -6.43 -3.31
C VAL A 80 9.83 -7.88 -3.12
N LEU A 81 10.91 -8.14 -2.37
CA LEU A 81 11.37 -9.51 -2.07
C LEU A 81 10.31 -10.33 -1.35
N LYS A 82 9.69 -9.79 -0.29
CA LYS A 82 8.58 -10.45 0.41
C LYS A 82 7.38 -10.73 -0.49
N SER A 83 7.10 -9.85 -1.44
CA SER A 83 6.03 -10.06 -2.41
C SER A 83 6.34 -11.22 -3.37
N LEU A 84 7.60 -11.36 -3.78
CA LEU A 84 8.07 -12.47 -4.62
C LEU A 84 8.13 -13.81 -3.87
N GLU A 85 8.42 -13.81 -2.57
CA GLU A 85 8.38 -15.02 -1.74
C GLU A 85 6.97 -15.61 -1.62
N ASN A 86 5.94 -14.75 -1.58
CA ASN A 86 4.58 -15.14 -1.26
C ASN A 86 3.58 -14.63 -2.32
N ILE A 87 3.77 -15.09 -3.55
CA ILE A 87 2.90 -14.74 -4.68
C ILE A 87 1.54 -15.39 -4.50
N LYS A 88 0.49 -14.58 -4.55
CA LYS A 88 -0.92 -14.98 -4.48
C LYS A 88 -1.70 -14.33 -5.62
N ASN A 89 -2.92 -14.79 -5.86
CA ASN A 89 -3.80 -14.22 -6.89
C ASN A 89 -4.07 -12.71 -6.72
N LYS A 90 -3.92 -12.17 -5.50
CA LYS A 90 -4.09 -10.75 -5.18
C LYS A 90 -2.76 -9.99 -5.02
N SER A 91 -1.63 -10.60 -5.39
CA SER A 91 -0.33 -9.91 -5.35
C SER A 91 -0.32 -8.75 -6.34
N PRO A 92 0.43 -7.66 -6.06
CA PRO A 92 0.52 -6.53 -6.97
C PRO A 92 0.98 -6.95 -8.36
N ARG A 93 0.41 -6.34 -9.41
CA ARG A 93 0.76 -6.61 -10.82
C ARG A 93 2.27 -6.56 -11.09
N MET A 94 2.98 -5.63 -10.45
CA MET A 94 4.43 -5.50 -10.56
C MET A 94 5.17 -6.79 -10.12
N THR A 95 4.70 -7.46 -9.08
CA THR A 95 5.26 -8.74 -8.62
C THR A 95 5.14 -9.81 -9.70
N SER A 96 3.98 -9.89 -10.37
CA SER A 96 3.78 -10.81 -11.48
C SER A 96 4.69 -10.51 -12.67
N PHE A 97 4.93 -9.24 -12.99
CA PHE A 97 5.86 -8.86 -14.06
C PHE A 97 7.30 -9.27 -13.75
N ILE A 98 7.77 -9.03 -12.52
CA ILE A 98 9.09 -9.48 -12.09
C ILE A 98 9.19 -11.00 -12.17
N GLN A 99 8.19 -11.73 -11.66
CA GLN A 99 8.18 -13.19 -11.71
C GLN A 99 8.21 -13.73 -13.15
N GLN A 100 7.45 -13.13 -14.07
CA GLN A 100 7.47 -13.50 -15.47
C GLN A 100 8.86 -13.26 -16.09
N LYS A 101 9.47 -12.11 -15.80
CA LYS A 101 10.81 -11.79 -16.30
C LYS A 101 11.86 -12.76 -15.75
N LEU A 102 11.79 -13.09 -14.45
CA LEU A 102 12.65 -14.09 -13.81
C LEU A 102 12.49 -15.47 -14.46
N ALA A 103 11.26 -15.92 -14.71
CA ALA A 103 11.00 -17.22 -15.34
C ALA A 103 11.57 -17.30 -16.76
N LEU A 104 11.46 -16.23 -17.56
CA LEU A 104 12.09 -16.16 -18.88
C LEU A 104 13.62 -16.20 -18.78
N PHE A 105 14.17 -15.50 -17.78
CA PHE A 105 15.62 -15.38 -17.60
C PHE A 105 16.26 -16.66 -17.05
N GLN A 106 15.55 -17.45 -16.25
CA GLN A 106 16.00 -18.75 -15.73
C GLN A 106 16.39 -19.75 -16.83
N ASN A 107 15.83 -19.62 -18.03
CA ASN A 107 16.13 -20.54 -19.14
C ASN A 107 17.45 -20.23 -19.85
N VAL A 108 18.09 -19.10 -19.57
CA VAL A 108 19.26 -18.58 -20.30
C VAL A 108 20.45 -18.24 -19.39
N ILE A 109 20.33 -18.56 -18.09
CA ILE A 109 21.38 -18.38 -17.09
C ILE A 109 21.58 -19.68 -16.30
N LYS A 110 22.64 -19.73 -15.50
CA LYS A 110 22.83 -20.83 -14.54
C LYS A 110 22.10 -20.59 -13.23
N SER A 111 22.22 -19.39 -12.66
CA SER A 111 21.45 -18.99 -11.48
C SER A 111 21.32 -17.48 -11.35
N LEU A 112 20.25 -17.03 -10.68
CA LEU A 112 20.05 -15.64 -10.29
C LEU A 112 19.58 -15.58 -8.84
N GLU A 113 20.27 -14.81 -8.02
CA GLU A 113 19.91 -14.55 -6.63
C GLU A 113 19.53 -13.08 -6.42
N LEU A 114 18.41 -12.85 -5.74
CA LEU A 114 18.01 -11.52 -5.28
C LEU A 114 18.37 -11.41 -3.79
N VAL A 115 19.28 -10.48 -3.46
CA VAL A 115 19.82 -10.33 -2.12
C VAL A 115 19.34 -9.01 -1.53
N TRP A 116 18.67 -9.10 -0.38
CA TRP A 116 18.34 -7.91 0.39
C TRP A 116 19.59 -7.31 1.03
N ILE A 117 19.77 -6.01 0.88
CA ILE A 117 20.79 -5.25 1.58
C ILE A 117 20.16 -4.08 2.34
N PRO A 118 20.69 -3.68 3.51
CA PRO A 118 20.23 -2.47 4.15
C PRO A 118 20.63 -1.24 3.32
N ARG A 119 19.83 -0.18 3.41
CA ARG A 119 20.10 1.08 2.73
C ARG A 119 21.33 1.78 3.34
N HIS A 120 22.16 2.38 2.49
CA HIS A 120 23.34 3.19 2.87
C HIS A 120 24.41 2.48 3.72
N VAL A 121 24.79 1.25 3.32
CA VAL A 121 25.75 0.42 4.08
C VAL A 121 27.20 0.54 3.55
N GLY A 122 27.49 1.48 2.65
CA GLY A 122 28.85 1.58 2.09
C GLY A 122 29.15 0.56 0.99
N ILE A 123 28.14 -0.14 0.46
CA ILE A 123 28.31 -1.10 -0.64
C ILE A 123 28.42 -0.31 -1.95
N PRO A 124 29.58 -0.31 -2.64
CA PRO A 124 29.82 0.57 -3.78
C PRO A 124 28.77 0.44 -4.89
N GLU A 125 28.34 -0.78 -5.20
CA GLU A 125 27.35 -1.03 -6.24
C GLU A 125 25.99 -0.41 -5.90
N ASN A 126 25.59 -0.51 -4.62
CA ASN A 126 24.35 0.08 -4.15
C ASN A 126 24.42 1.61 -4.10
N GLU A 127 25.55 2.16 -3.68
CA GLU A 127 25.77 3.61 -3.69
C GLU A 127 25.78 4.18 -5.11
N GLN A 128 26.30 3.42 -6.09
CA GLN A 128 26.20 3.79 -7.50
C GLN A 128 24.74 3.80 -7.97
N ALA A 129 23.97 2.76 -7.67
CA ALA A 129 22.54 2.75 -8.01
C ALA A 129 21.79 3.94 -7.37
N ASP A 130 22.05 4.23 -6.10
CA ASP A 130 21.46 5.37 -5.39
C ASP A 130 21.87 6.72 -5.99
N SER A 131 23.16 6.93 -6.31
CA SER A 131 23.62 8.14 -7.01
C SER A 131 22.90 8.34 -8.34
N LEU A 132 22.75 7.26 -9.12
CA LEU A 132 22.03 7.30 -10.40
C LEU A 132 20.58 7.76 -10.23
N THR A 133 19.90 7.43 -9.13
CA THR A 133 18.51 7.90 -8.89
C THR A 133 18.43 9.40 -8.63
N ARG A 134 19.50 10.01 -8.10
CA ARG A 134 19.58 11.44 -7.78
C ARG A 134 19.97 12.27 -8.99
N GLU A 135 20.74 11.69 -9.90
CA GLU A 135 21.24 12.31 -11.13
C GLU A 135 20.25 12.19 -12.32
N VAL A 136 19.11 11.50 -12.14
CA VAL A 136 18.12 11.38 -13.22
C VAL A 136 17.49 12.74 -13.53
N HIS A 137 17.76 13.23 -14.74
CA HIS A 137 17.18 14.47 -15.27
C HIS A 137 16.42 14.25 -16.58
N THR A 138 16.05 13.01 -16.89
CA THR A 138 15.35 12.67 -18.14
C THR A 138 14.07 13.50 -18.31
N SER A 139 13.73 13.90 -19.53
CA SER A 139 12.50 14.68 -19.80
C SER A 139 11.25 13.80 -19.96
N GLN A 140 11.41 12.48 -20.06
CA GLN A 140 10.33 11.55 -20.37
C GLN A 140 10.20 10.45 -19.32
N ALA A 141 9.11 10.51 -18.55
CA ALA A 141 8.75 9.47 -17.60
C ALA A 141 8.08 8.27 -18.28
N LEU A 142 8.43 7.07 -17.80
CA LEU A 142 7.77 5.82 -18.16
C LEU A 142 6.29 5.89 -17.78
N LYS A 143 5.42 5.67 -18.77
CA LYS A 143 3.96 5.64 -18.61
C LYS A 143 3.43 4.26 -18.21
N CYS A 144 4.22 3.50 -17.45
CA CYS A 144 3.75 2.26 -16.84
C CYS A 144 3.06 2.62 -15.53
N ILE A 145 1.81 2.18 -15.35
CA ILE A 145 1.09 2.36 -14.09
C ILE A 145 0.30 1.10 -13.77
N PRO A 146 0.65 0.37 -12.69
CA PRO A 146 -0.16 -0.74 -12.21
C PRO A 146 -1.56 -0.27 -11.77
N PRO A 147 -2.63 -1.08 -11.99
CA PRO A 147 -3.97 -0.73 -11.57
C PRO A 147 -4.09 -0.39 -10.07
N GLU A 148 -3.31 -1.08 -9.24
CA GLU A 148 -3.28 -0.89 -7.80
C GLU A 148 -2.76 0.50 -7.42
N ASP A 149 -1.80 1.02 -8.17
CA ASP A 149 -1.23 2.34 -7.94
C ASP A 149 -2.18 3.45 -8.37
N ILE A 150 -2.85 3.29 -9.53
CA ILE A 150 -3.90 4.20 -9.97
C ILE A 150 -5.02 4.25 -8.94
N TYR A 151 -5.50 3.09 -8.49
CA TYR A 151 -6.58 3.03 -7.50
C TYR A 151 -6.18 3.71 -6.19
N LYS A 152 -4.97 3.43 -5.68
CA LYS A 152 -4.44 4.10 -4.47
C LYS A 152 -4.33 5.61 -4.66
N TYR A 153 -3.85 6.05 -5.82
CA TYR A 153 -3.72 7.46 -6.15
C TYR A 153 -5.09 8.16 -6.18
N ILE A 154 -6.04 7.63 -6.96
CA ILE A 154 -7.40 8.18 -7.05
C ILE A 154 -8.06 8.22 -5.67
N LYS A 155 -8.00 7.11 -4.93
CA LYS A 155 -8.57 7.04 -3.57
C LYS A 155 -7.98 8.11 -2.65
N LYS A 156 -6.66 8.32 -2.71
CA LYS A 156 -5.98 9.36 -1.93
C LYS A 156 -6.45 10.76 -2.33
N GLU A 157 -6.52 11.06 -3.62
CA GLU A 157 -6.98 12.35 -4.13
C GLU A 157 -8.44 12.62 -3.76
N THR A 158 -9.34 11.66 -3.97
CA THR A 158 -10.75 11.77 -3.58
C THR A 158 -10.88 11.97 -2.06
N THR A 159 -10.17 11.19 -1.26
CA THR A 159 -10.20 11.35 0.21
C THR A 159 -9.67 12.72 0.62
N GLY A 160 -8.62 13.21 -0.03
CA GLY A 160 -8.06 14.54 0.20
C GLY A 160 -9.05 15.66 -0.13
N LYS A 161 -9.74 15.57 -1.27
CA LYS A 161 -10.80 16.51 -1.66
C LYS A 161 -11.96 16.48 -0.66
N ASN A 162 -12.49 15.29 -0.37
CA ASN A 162 -13.58 15.13 0.60
C ASN A 162 -13.19 15.69 1.98
N CYS A 163 -11.94 15.51 2.42
CA CYS A 163 -11.44 16.06 3.68
C CYS A 163 -11.38 17.60 3.64
N LYS A 164 -10.96 18.20 2.53
CA LYS A 164 -10.95 19.67 2.37
C LYS A 164 -12.37 20.23 2.34
N GLU A 165 -13.27 19.63 1.56
CA GLU A 165 -14.68 20.00 1.50
C GLU A 165 -15.36 19.86 2.86
N TRP A 166 -15.07 18.79 3.59
CA TRP A 166 -15.52 18.59 4.95
C TRP A 166 -15.05 19.71 5.88
N LYS A 167 -13.76 20.08 5.83
CA LYS A 167 -13.19 21.18 6.63
C LYS A 167 -13.80 22.54 6.33
N LEU A 168 -14.27 22.76 5.10
CA LEU A 168 -14.92 24.00 4.67
C LEU A 168 -16.42 24.02 4.97
N CYS A 169 -17.01 22.90 5.37
CA CYS A 169 -18.42 22.82 5.66
C CYS A 169 -18.76 23.61 6.94
N LYS A 170 -19.90 24.32 6.93
CA LYS A 170 -20.41 25.06 8.09
C LYS A 170 -20.61 24.22 9.36
N TYR A 171 -20.70 22.90 9.21
CA TYR A 171 -20.87 21.97 10.32
C TYR A 171 -19.54 21.43 10.88
N PHE A 172 -18.40 21.75 10.27
CA PHE A 172 -17.10 21.16 10.64
C PHE A 172 -16.74 21.38 12.11
N THR A 173 -16.78 22.62 12.58
CA THR A 173 -16.44 22.99 13.97
C THR A 173 -17.32 22.30 15.01
N HIS A 174 -18.62 22.21 14.74
CA HIS A 174 -19.58 21.51 15.59
C HIS A 174 -19.37 19.98 15.58
N LEU A 175 -19.07 19.39 14.42
CA LEU A 175 -19.01 17.93 14.29
C LEU A 175 -17.60 17.36 14.58
N GLU A 176 -16.55 18.17 14.48
CA GLU A 176 -15.17 17.82 14.84
C GLU A 176 -14.97 17.73 16.36
N SER A 177 -15.46 18.72 17.11
CA SER A 177 -15.47 18.70 18.59
C SER A 177 -16.22 17.48 19.14
N ILE A 178 -17.33 17.11 18.51
CA ILE A 178 -18.09 15.91 18.85
C ILE A 178 -17.32 14.63 18.48
N ASN A 179 -16.62 14.59 17.34
CA ASN A 179 -15.79 13.43 17.00
C ASN A 179 -14.68 13.21 18.04
N LEU A 180 -14.06 14.29 18.53
CA LEU A 180 -13.07 14.22 19.63
C LEU A 180 -13.69 13.66 20.91
N PHE A 181 -14.91 14.09 21.25
CA PHE A 181 -15.67 13.58 22.40
C PHE A 181 -16.02 12.09 22.24
N ILE A 182 -16.48 11.66 21.06
CA ILE A 182 -16.80 10.25 20.77
C ILE A 182 -15.55 9.36 20.80
N THR A 183 -14.39 9.87 20.39
CA THR A 183 -13.12 9.14 20.57
C THR A 183 -12.70 9.04 22.02
N ALA A 184 -13.04 10.03 22.85
CA ALA A 184 -12.79 10.01 24.29
C ALA A 184 -13.70 9.02 25.03
N ILE A 185 -14.91 8.76 24.52
CA ILE A 185 -15.80 7.72 25.06
C ILE A 185 -15.40 6.36 24.48
N HIS A 186 -15.24 5.37 25.35
CA HIS A 186 -15.02 3.97 24.96
C HIS A 186 -16.31 3.31 24.42
N LEU A 187 -16.78 3.77 23.26
CA LEU A 187 -17.87 3.13 22.54
C LEU A 187 -17.37 1.93 21.72
N THR A 188 -18.20 0.89 21.62
CA THR A 188 -18.00 -0.20 20.66
C THR A 188 -18.05 0.34 19.22
N GLN A 189 -17.48 -0.39 18.25
CA GLN A 189 -17.49 0.01 16.84
C GLN A 189 -18.93 0.21 16.31
N ASN A 190 -19.88 -0.59 16.81
CA ASN A 190 -21.30 -0.46 16.51
C ASN A 190 -21.93 0.77 17.17
N GLY A 191 -21.62 1.05 18.44
CA GLY A 191 -22.09 2.24 19.15
C GLY A 191 -21.62 3.54 18.48
N ARG A 192 -20.36 3.60 18.04
CA ARG A 192 -19.84 4.74 17.26
C ARG A 192 -20.58 4.94 15.94
N SER A 193 -20.89 3.84 15.24
CA SER A 193 -21.60 3.91 13.97
C SER A 193 -23.07 4.34 14.14
N LEU A 194 -23.76 3.86 15.17
CA LEU A 194 -25.12 4.27 15.51
C LEU A 194 -25.20 5.75 15.88
N LEU A 195 -24.32 6.20 16.76
CA LEU A 195 -24.33 7.59 17.24
C LEU A 195 -24.02 8.58 16.10
N LEU A 196 -23.08 8.23 15.20
CA LEU A 196 -22.83 9.02 13.99
C LEU A 196 -24.05 9.07 13.06
N ARG A 197 -24.76 7.96 12.91
CA ARG A 197 -25.97 7.81 12.08
C ARG A 197 -27.14 8.64 12.61
N PHE A 198 -27.43 8.53 13.91
CA PHE A 198 -28.44 9.35 14.59
C PHE A 198 -28.15 10.84 14.43
N ARG A 199 -26.88 11.24 14.57
CA ARG A 199 -26.45 12.64 14.37
C ARG A 199 -26.72 13.16 12.96
N THR A 200 -26.65 12.31 11.95
CA THR A 200 -26.96 12.67 10.56
C THR A 200 -28.44 12.53 10.18
N GLY A 201 -29.31 12.16 11.12
CA GLY A 201 -30.72 11.87 10.86
C GLY A 201 -30.93 10.62 10.00
N ILE A 202 -29.91 9.75 9.88
CA ILE A 202 -29.97 8.52 9.08
C ILE A 202 -30.23 7.35 10.03
N PHE A 203 -31.48 6.90 10.07
CA PHE A 203 -31.86 5.80 10.94
C PHE A 203 -31.46 4.44 10.33
N PRO A 204 -30.93 3.51 11.14
CA PRO A 204 -30.79 2.14 10.69
C PRO A 204 -32.18 1.58 10.38
N THR A 205 -32.36 1.07 9.17
CA THR A 205 -33.57 0.35 8.78
C THR A 205 -33.79 -0.86 9.68
N LYS A 206 -35.04 -1.30 9.86
CA LYS A 206 -35.41 -2.45 10.70
C LYS A 206 -34.55 -3.70 10.41
N GLU A 207 -34.26 -3.95 9.15
CA GLU A 207 -33.38 -5.05 8.70
C GLU A 207 -31.95 -4.97 9.25
N LYS A 208 -31.46 -3.76 9.54
CA LYS A 208 -30.10 -3.52 10.02
C LYS A 208 -30.02 -3.40 11.54
N HIS A 209 -31.15 -3.45 12.26
CA HIS A 209 -31.19 -3.39 13.73
C HIS A 209 -30.35 -4.49 14.41
N PRO A 210 -30.42 -5.77 13.99
CA PRO A 210 -29.61 -6.83 14.61
C PRO A 210 -28.10 -6.58 14.49
N LYS A 211 -27.67 -5.96 13.38
CA LYS A 211 -26.25 -5.64 13.14
C LYS A 211 -25.67 -4.68 14.18
N TYR A 212 -26.51 -3.83 14.77
CA TYR A 212 -26.10 -2.87 15.78
C TYR A 212 -26.46 -3.29 17.20
N GLY A 213 -26.94 -4.53 17.40
CA GLY A 213 -27.38 -5.02 18.71
C GLY A 213 -28.70 -4.40 19.17
N LEU A 214 -29.50 -3.84 18.26
CA LEU A 214 -30.86 -3.40 18.56
C LEU A 214 -31.75 -4.66 18.56
N ASN A 215 -32.18 -5.12 19.74
CA ASN A 215 -32.95 -6.35 19.88
C ASN A 215 -34.30 -6.24 19.14
N THR A 216 -34.46 -7.06 18.09
CA THR A 216 -35.70 -7.18 17.29
C THR A 216 -36.65 -8.23 17.87
N SER A 217 -36.63 -8.44 19.19
CA SER A 217 -37.54 -9.40 19.79
C SER A 217 -38.98 -8.88 19.68
N PRO A 218 -39.91 -9.64 19.07
CA PRO A 218 -41.33 -9.24 19.03
C PRO A 218 -41.96 -9.12 20.42
N ASN A 219 -41.28 -9.60 21.47
CA ASN A 219 -41.70 -9.50 22.87
C ASN A 219 -41.10 -8.30 23.61
N CYS A 220 -40.32 -7.43 22.95
CA CYS A 220 -39.88 -6.18 23.58
C CYS A 220 -41.06 -5.21 23.66
N PRO A 221 -41.48 -4.75 24.85
CA PRO A 221 -42.65 -3.85 25.00
C PRO A 221 -42.55 -2.58 24.16
N SER A 222 -41.32 -2.11 23.95
CA SER A 222 -41.00 -0.91 23.20
C SER A 222 -41.03 -1.14 21.67
N TYR A 223 -40.97 -2.39 21.19
CA TYR A 223 -40.92 -2.73 19.76
C TYR A 223 -42.16 -2.29 18.99
N VAL A 224 -43.34 -2.33 19.61
CA VAL A 224 -44.61 -1.93 18.98
C VAL A 224 -44.64 -0.41 18.73
N GLU A 225 -44.04 0.39 19.61
CA GLU A 225 -43.94 1.85 19.49
C GLU A 225 -42.77 2.27 18.57
N TYR A 226 -41.63 1.55 18.62
CA TYR A 226 -40.47 1.75 17.74
C TYR A 226 -40.77 1.55 16.25
N VAL A 227 -41.69 0.64 15.93
CA VAL A 227 -41.99 0.23 14.55
C VAL A 227 -42.81 1.30 13.81
N LEU A 228 -43.52 2.16 14.52
CA LEU A 228 -44.46 3.15 13.95
C LEU A 228 -43.88 4.56 13.89
N VAL A 229 -42.93 4.89 14.76
CA VAL A 229 -42.33 6.21 14.83
C VAL A 229 -40.82 6.01 14.83
N GLU A 230 -40.16 6.26 13.70
CA GLU A 230 -38.70 6.27 13.59
C GLU A 230 -38.10 7.43 14.41
N ASN A 231 -38.29 7.41 15.74
CA ASN A 231 -37.97 8.50 16.64
C ASN A 231 -36.69 8.18 17.44
N VAL A 232 -35.71 9.08 17.33
CA VAL A 232 -34.40 9.01 18.00
C VAL A 232 -34.56 9.02 19.52
N GLU A 233 -35.52 9.80 20.03
CA GLU A 233 -35.74 9.97 21.46
C GLU A 233 -36.17 8.66 22.10
N LEU A 234 -37.05 7.91 21.40
CA LEU A 234 -37.49 6.60 21.85
C LEU A 234 -36.30 5.65 21.97
N ILE A 235 -35.36 5.67 21.02
CA ILE A 235 -34.23 4.71 21.00
C ILE A 235 -33.20 5.08 22.07
N LEU A 236 -32.89 6.37 22.23
CA LEU A 236 -31.86 6.84 23.15
C LEU A 236 -32.31 6.85 24.61
N PHE A 237 -33.56 7.21 24.89
CA PHE A 237 -34.02 7.48 26.26
C PHE A 237 -35.02 6.47 26.80
N HIS A 238 -35.71 5.72 25.93
CA HIS A 238 -36.76 4.79 26.35
C HIS A 238 -36.39 3.31 26.14
N CYS A 239 -35.27 3.01 25.48
CA CYS A 239 -34.78 1.64 25.35
C CYS A 239 -34.05 1.21 26.63
N LYS A 240 -34.63 0.28 27.39
CA LYS A 240 -34.03 -0.23 28.64
C LYS A 240 -32.64 -0.85 28.43
N GLU A 241 -32.33 -1.38 27.25
CA GLU A 241 -31.00 -1.92 26.93
C GLU A 241 -29.92 -0.84 26.73
N PHE A 242 -30.29 0.38 26.36
CA PHE A 242 -29.34 1.50 26.19
C PHE A 242 -29.29 2.44 27.41
N SER A 243 -30.21 2.27 28.37
CA SER A 243 -30.16 2.97 29.66
C SER A 243 -28.97 2.60 30.56
N GLN A 244 -28.13 1.66 30.12
CA GLN A 244 -26.95 1.16 30.84
C GLN A 244 -25.60 1.67 30.28
N PHE A 245 -25.62 2.67 29.38
CA PHE A 245 -24.41 3.36 28.93
C PHE A 245 -24.05 4.56 29.80
#